data_AF-A0AAW2H9A6-F1
#
_entry.id   AF-A0AAW2H9A6-F1
#
_cell.length_a   1.000
_cell.length_b   1.000
_cell.length_c   1.000
_cell.angle_alpha   90.00
_cell.angle_beta   90.00
_cell.angle_gamma   90.00
#
_symmetry.space_group_name_H-M   'P 1'
#
loop_
_entity.id
_entity.type
_entity.pdbx_description
1 polymer ?
#
loop_
_entity_poly.entity_id
_entity_poly.type
_entity_poly.pdbx_seq_one_letter_code
_entity_poly.pdbx_strand_id
1 'polypeptide(L)'
;MSFGIDKCRNQCIRSGVLQPGDIALTDGDVIPHLEDEDAYKYLGFQQSRRIEHGKINDQLATKYTQRLKSILKSRLNGKNIVTAINTSAVPVLAYSFGIINWTKGDLNKLKTKTHKILTHHRIHHPRSAVERLTIPRKAGSRGLIDITNLHNKTVRNLREFFKTKSEVSPLHKAVCTSDINYTPLDLGSDACRTPYRVPR
;
A
#
# COMPACT_ATOMS: atom_id res chain seq x y z
N MET A 1 -26.48 22.96 7.94
CA MET A 1 -25.36 21.98 7.95
C MET A 1 -24.23 22.60 8.74
N SER A 2 -23.77 21.98 9.82
CA SER A 2 -22.58 22.43 10.55
C SER A 2 -21.32 21.90 9.86
N PHE A 3 -20.29 22.75 9.73
CA PHE A 3 -19.09 22.46 8.93
C PHE A 3 -18.12 21.45 9.58
N GLY A 4 -18.40 20.98 10.79
CA GLY A 4 -17.59 19.96 11.48
C GLY A 4 -16.21 20.47 11.90
N ILE A 5 -16.14 21.72 12.39
CA ILE A 5 -14.89 22.40 12.81
C ILE A 5 -14.20 21.63 13.95
N ASP A 6 -14.94 20.87 14.74
CA ASP A 6 -14.46 19.94 15.77
C ASP A 6 -13.43 18.92 15.24
N LYS A 7 -13.54 18.55 13.95
CA LYS A 7 -12.65 17.60 13.27
C LYS A 7 -11.46 18.26 12.58
N CYS A 8 -11.45 19.59 12.50
CA CYS A 8 -10.35 20.34 11.91
C CYS A 8 -9.17 20.36 12.87
N ARG A 9 -7.97 20.20 12.30
CA ARG A 9 -6.69 20.36 13.00
C ARG A 9 -5.76 21.14 12.08
N ASN A 10 -4.90 21.96 12.65
CA ASN A 10 -3.91 22.70 11.89
C ASN A 10 -2.51 22.10 12.05
N GLN A 11 -1.67 22.28 11.02
CA GLN A 11 -0.25 21.98 11.12
C GLN A 11 0.54 23.05 10.35
N CYS A 12 1.19 23.95 11.09
CA CYS A 12 1.99 25.02 10.51
C CYS A 12 3.47 24.61 10.42
N ILE A 13 4.02 24.61 9.21
CA ILE A 13 5.43 24.32 8.96
C ILE A 13 6.08 25.58 8.38
N ARG A 14 7.03 26.17 9.11
CA ARG A 14 7.85 27.30 8.62
C ARG A 14 9.31 26.88 8.57
N SER A 15 9.93 27.00 7.38
CA SER A 15 11.33 26.62 7.14
C SER A 15 11.68 25.20 7.61
N GLY A 16 10.73 24.26 7.50
CA GLY A 16 10.91 22.87 7.92
C GLY A 16 10.77 22.61 9.42
N VAL A 17 10.34 23.58 10.23
CA VAL A 17 10.06 23.41 11.66
C VAL A 17 8.56 23.51 11.89
N LEU A 18 8.02 22.59 12.70
CA LEU A 18 6.63 22.64 13.16
C LEU A 18 6.50 23.79 14.17
N GLN A 19 5.62 24.73 13.88
CA GLN A 19 5.27 25.79 14.82
C GLN A 19 3.90 25.47 15.40
N PRO A 20 3.79 25.19 16.71
CA PRO A 20 2.51 25.06 17.36
C PRO A 20 1.81 26.42 17.36
N GLY A 21 0.55 26.45 16.97
CA GLY A 21 -0.24 27.67 16.95
C GLY A 21 -1.66 27.39 16.48
N ASP A 22 -2.63 27.72 17.32
CA ASP A 22 -4.04 27.58 16.99
C ASP A 22 -4.49 28.66 16.00
N ILE A 23 -5.46 28.33 15.15
CA ILE A 23 -6.01 29.28 14.18
C ILE A 23 -7.39 29.71 14.68
N ALA A 24 -7.53 30.99 15.03
CA ALA A 24 -8.82 31.59 15.32
C ALA A 24 -9.53 31.96 14.01
N LEU A 25 -10.77 31.51 13.86
CA LEU A 25 -11.66 31.88 12.76
C LEU A 25 -12.35 33.21 13.07
N THR A 26 -12.82 33.90 12.03
CA THR A 26 -13.59 35.16 12.16
C THR A 26 -14.88 34.99 12.97
N ASP A 27 -15.39 33.77 13.05
CA ASP A 27 -16.64 33.43 13.74
C ASP A 27 -16.43 33.09 15.23
N GLY A 28 -15.19 33.18 15.74
CA GLY A 28 -14.82 32.91 17.13
C GLY A 28 -14.41 31.46 17.42
N ASP A 29 -14.62 30.54 16.47
CA ASP A 29 -14.18 29.15 16.58
C ASP A 29 -12.65 29.03 16.45
N VAL A 30 -12.06 28.10 17.21
CA VAL A 30 -10.60 27.84 17.21
C VAL A 30 -10.33 26.47 16.60
N ILE A 31 -9.46 26.43 15.60
CA ILE A 31 -8.92 25.18 15.05
C ILE A 31 -7.64 24.84 15.81
N PRO A 32 -7.64 23.79 16.64
CA PRO A 32 -6.48 23.46 17.45
C PRO A 32 -5.35 22.87 16.59
N HIS A 33 -4.14 23.04 17.09
CA HIS A 33 -2.94 22.42 16.55
C HIS A 33 -2.99 20.89 16.63
N LEU A 34 -2.46 20.21 15.61
CA LEU A 34 -2.23 18.78 15.66
C LEU A 34 -0.98 18.50 16.51
N GLU A 35 -1.16 17.83 17.64
CA GLU A 35 -0.04 17.44 18.52
C GLU A 35 0.95 16.52 17.80
N ASP A 36 2.21 16.49 18.26
CA ASP A 36 3.26 15.68 17.64
C ASP A 36 2.99 14.17 17.71
N GLU A 37 2.21 13.72 18.69
CA GLU A 37 1.78 12.31 18.81
C GLU A 37 0.53 11.99 17.98
N ASP A 38 -0.23 13.01 17.59
CA ASP A 38 -1.47 12.85 16.84
C ASP A 38 -1.20 12.78 15.34
N ALA A 39 -1.87 11.83 14.67
CA ALA A 39 -1.79 11.66 13.23
C ALA A 39 -3.17 11.81 12.59
N TYR A 40 -3.25 12.70 11.61
CA TYR A 40 -4.46 12.89 10.83
C TYR A 40 -4.70 11.69 9.90
N LYS A 41 -5.93 11.18 9.83
CA LYS A 41 -6.26 10.06 8.95
C LYS A 41 -6.75 10.54 7.60
N TYR A 42 -5.88 10.49 6.59
CA TYR A 42 -6.22 10.82 5.21
C TYR A 42 -6.25 9.59 4.32
N LEU A 43 -7.35 9.39 3.59
CA LEU A 43 -7.59 8.24 2.69
C LEU A 43 -7.22 6.87 3.29
N GLY A 44 -7.40 6.72 4.62
CA GLY A 44 -7.15 5.48 5.33
C GLY A 44 -5.73 5.31 5.90
N PHE A 45 -4.83 6.26 5.66
CA PHE A 45 -3.48 6.28 6.23
C PHE A 45 -3.33 7.38 7.27
N GLN A 46 -2.59 7.09 8.34
CA GLN A 46 -2.19 8.09 9.32
C GLN A 46 -1.07 8.94 8.73
N GLN A 47 -1.29 10.25 8.69
CA GLN A 47 -0.38 11.27 8.20
C GLN A 47 -0.12 12.24 9.33
N SER A 48 1.12 12.29 9.78
CA SER A 48 1.65 13.41 10.57
C SER A 48 2.45 14.29 9.61
N ARG A 49 3.64 14.77 10.01
CA ARG A 49 4.55 15.51 9.14
C ARG A 49 5.06 14.68 7.95
N ARG A 50 5.26 13.37 8.15
CA ARG A 50 5.71 12.43 7.12
C ARG A 50 4.89 11.15 7.23
N ILE A 51 4.82 10.42 6.12
CA ILE A 51 4.21 9.09 6.12
C ILE A 51 5.19 8.13 6.82
N GLU A 52 4.76 7.59 7.96
CA GLU A 52 5.52 6.55 8.65
C GLU A 52 5.36 5.19 7.95
N HIS A 53 6.13 4.99 6.89
CA HIS A 53 6.02 3.81 6.02
C HIS A 53 6.11 2.48 6.79
N GLY A 54 6.99 2.38 7.81
CA GLY A 54 7.16 1.18 8.62
C GLY A 54 5.89 0.80 9.39
N LYS A 55 5.34 1.72 10.19
CA LYS A 55 4.12 1.48 10.98
C LYS A 55 2.94 1.10 10.07
N ILE A 56 2.78 1.79 8.94
CA ILE A 56 1.67 1.51 8.03
C ILE A 56 1.86 0.15 7.35
N ASN A 57 3.07 -0.20 6.95
CA ASN A 57 3.39 -1.51 6.39
C ASN A 57 2.99 -2.64 7.36
N ASP A 58 3.37 -2.53 8.64
CA ASP A 58 3.01 -3.50 9.67
C ASP A 58 1.49 -3.59 9.90
N GLN A 59 0.80 -2.45 9.91
CA GLN A 59 -0.66 -2.41 10.01
C GLN A 59 -1.33 -3.11 8.81
N LEU A 60 -0.84 -2.86 7.59
CA LEU A 60 -1.37 -3.47 6.37
C LEU A 60 -1.08 -4.97 6.32
N ALA A 61 0.13 -5.39 6.68
CA ALA A 61 0.49 -6.80 6.78
C ALA A 61 -0.39 -7.52 7.81
N THR A 62 -0.68 -6.87 8.94
CA THR A 62 -1.59 -7.40 9.96
C THR A 62 -3.00 -7.55 9.43
N LYS A 63 -3.57 -6.50 8.83
CA LYS A 63 -4.92 -6.54 8.20
C LYS A 63 -5.02 -7.60 7.11
N TYR A 64 -4.00 -7.71 6.25
CA TYR A 64 -3.92 -8.75 5.24
C TYR A 64 -3.96 -10.15 5.87
N THR A 65 -3.17 -10.39 6.92
CA THR A 65 -3.14 -11.70 7.59
C THR A 65 -4.43 -12.02 8.33
N GLN A 66 -5.10 -11.01 8.90
CA GLN A 66 -6.42 -11.18 9.53
C GLN A 66 -7.47 -11.59 8.50
N ARG A 67 -7.54 -10.89 7.34
CA ARG A 67 -8.44 -11.27 6.25
C ARG A 67 -8.13 -12.67 5.74
N LEU A 68 -6.86 -12.98 5.54
CA LEU A 68 -6.44 -14.30 5.07
C LEU A 68 -6.86 -15.40 6.04
N LYS A 69 -6.64 -15.24 7.35
CA LYS A 69 -7.11 -16.21 8.37
C LYS A 69 -8.64 -16.33 8.39
N SER A 70 -9.36 -15.23 8.23
CA SER A 70 -10.83 -15.24 8.18
C SER A 70 -11.34 -16.07 7.00
N ILE A 71 -10.77 -15.85 5.80
CA ILE A 71 -11.10 -16.62 4.59
C ILE A 71 -10.77 -18.10 4.78
N LEU A 72 -9.63 -18.42 5.39
CA LEU A 72 -9.21 -19.81 5.58
C LEU A 72 -9.99 -20.56 6.66
N LYS A 73 -10.66 -19.85 7.56
CA LYS A 73 -11.62 -20.43 8.51
C LYS A 73 -12.98 -20.70 7.86
N SER A 74 -13.25 -20.13 6.69
CA SER A 74 -14.48 -20.39 5.95
C SER A 74 -14.48 -21.81 5.38
N ARG A 75 -15.67 -22.42 5.24
CA ARG A 75 -15.85 -23.74 4.62
C ARG A 75 -15.90 -23.68 3.08
N LEU A 76 -15.14 -22.75 2.47
CA LEU A 76 -15.09 -22.60 1.02
C LEU A 76 -14.26 -23.72 0.37
N ASN A 77 -14.60 -24.07 -0.88
CA ASN A 77 -13.78 -24.99 -1.65
C ASN A 77 -12.44 -24.35 -2.05
N GLY A 78 -11.44 -25.16 -2.41
CA GLY A 78 -10.11 -24.65 -2.75
C GLY A 78 -10.05 -23.68 -3.95
N LYS A 79 -11.06 -23.67 -4.83
CA LYS A 79 -11.18 -22.65 -5.91
C LYS A 79 -11.62 -21.32 -5.32
N ASN A 80 -12.68 -21.34 -4.55
CA ASN A 80 -13.32 -20.17 -3.94
C ASN A 80 -12.43 -19.56 -2.87
N ILE A 81 -11.62 -20.35 -2.15
CA ILE A 81 -10.61 -19.83 -1.22
C ILE A 81 -9.61 -18.94 -1.97
N VAL A 82 -9.04 -19.43 -3.07
CA VAL A 82 -8.05 -18.65 -3.83
C VAL A 82 -8.69 -17.41 -4.43
N THR A 83 -9.89 -17.54 -5.00
CA THR A 83 -10.67 -16.39 -5.49
C THR A 83 -10.90 -15.36 -4.38
N ALA A 84 -11.35 -15.79 -3.21
CA ALA A 84 -11.61 -14.91 -2.07
C ALA A 84 -10.33 -14.21 -1.58
N ILE A 85 -9.18 -14.90 -1.54
CA ILE A 85 -7.91 -14.27 -1.18
C ILE A 85 -7.56 -13.17 -2.21
N ASN A 86 -7.67 -13.49 -3.50
CA ASN A 86 -7.36 -12.55 -4.59
C ASN A 86 -8.30 -11.33 -4.58
N THR A 87 -9.58 -11.50 -4.26
CA THR A 87 -10.57 -10.41 -4.30
C THR A 87 -10.69 -9.62 -3.01
N SER A 88 -10.35 -10.19 -1.85
CA SER A 88 -10.59 -9.53 -0.55
C SER A 88 -9.32 -9.25 0.26
N ALA A 89 -8.32 -10.14 0.23
CA ALA A 89 -7.09 -9.94 1.00
C ALA A 89 -6.06 -9.13 0.21
N VAL A 90 -5.79 -9.51 -1.04
CA VAL A 90 -4.78 -8.86 -1.90
C VAL A 90 -5.03 -7.36 -2.10
N PRO A 91 -6.27 -6.87 -2.30
CA PRO A 91 -6.51 -5.44 -2.50
C PRO A 91 -6.12 -4.55 -1.31
N VAL A 92 -6.06 -5.10 -0.09
CA VAL A 92 -5.56 -4.37 1.09
C VAL A 92 -4.14 -3.87 0.85
N LEU A 93 -3.32 -4.67 0.20
CA LEU A 93 -1.93 -4.33 -0.12
C LEU A 93 -1.85 -3.52 -1.41
N ALA A 94 -2.65 -3.87 -2.42
CA ALA A 94 -2.60 -3.26 -3.75
C ALA A 94 -2.72 -1.72 -3.72
N TYR A 95 -3.61 -1.20 -2.88
CA TYR A 95 -3.81 0.25 -2.73
C TYR A 95 -2.55 0.96 -2.22
N SER A 96 -1.75 0.29 -1.41
CA SER A 96 -0.57 0.88 -0.76
C SER A 96 0.68 0.89 -1.62
N PHE A 97 0.75 0.10 -2.70
CA PHE A 97 1.99 -0.10 -3.47
C PHE A 97 2.50 1.18 -4.15
N GLY A 98 1.62 2.12 -4.50
CA GLY A 98 2.01 3.41 -5.07
C GLY A 98 2.36 4.49 -4.05
N ILE A 99 2.09 4.25 -2.76
CA ILE A 99 2.17 5.27 -1.70
C ILE A 99 3.28 4.92 -0.70
N ILE A 100 3.42 3.63 -0.37
CA ILE A 100 4.34 3.14 0.65
C ILE A 100 5.53 2.48 0.00
N ASN A 101 6.71 2.78 0.53
CA ASN A 101 7.94 2.10 0.14
C ASN A 101 7.97 0.67 0.69
N TRP A 102 7.52 -0.29 -0.12
CA TRP A 102 7.62 -1.72 0.18
C TRP A 102 9.03 -2.21 -0.11
N THR A 103 9.76 -2.61 0.93
CA THR A 103 11.06 -3.24 0.73
C THR A 103 10.88 -4.69 0.27
N LYS A 104 11.89 -5.25 -0.40
CA LYS A 104 11.89 -6.68 -0.75
C LYS A 104 11.81 -7.57 0.48
N GLY A 105 12.44 -7.15 1.58
CA GLY A 105 12.40 -7.88 2.84
C GLY A 105 10.96 -8.01 3.32
N ASP A 106 10.18 -6.95 3.21
CA ASP A 106 8.78 -6.94 3.65
C ASP A 106 7.88 -7.78 2.74
N LEU A 107 8.06 -7.66 1.42
CA LEU A 107 7.33 -8.49 0.44
C LEU A 107 7.65 -9.98 0.63
N ASN A 108 8.92 -10.33 0.87
CA ASN A 108 9.33 -11.71 1.15
C ASN A 108 8.77 -12.21 2.49
N LYS A 109 8.81 -11.39 3.56
CA LYS A 109 8.19 -11.73 4.85
C LYS A 109 6.70 -12.02 4.66
N LEU A 110 5.99 -11.20 3.88
CA LEU A 110 4.58 -11.39 3.55
C LEU A 110 4.35 -12.70 2.80
N LYS A 111 5.14 -12.97 1.75
CA LYS A 111 5.10 -14.23 1.00
C LYS A 111 5.31 -15.42 1.93
N THR A 112 6.39 -15.45 2.70
CA THR A 112 6.67 -16.53 3.66
C THR A 112 5.53 -16.72 4.66
N LYS A 113 4.98 -15.63 5.21
CA LYS A 113 3.85 -15.66 6.16
C LYS A 113 2.60 -16.24 5.50
N THR A 114 2.27 -15.84 4.28
CA THR A 114 1.16 -16.40 3.49
C THR A 114 1.32 -17.90 3.29
N HIS A 115 2.50 -18.36 2.87
CA HIS A 115 2.77 -19.79 2.70
C HIS A 115 2.60 -20.56 4.02
N LYS A 116 3.18 -20.08 5.12
CA LYS A 116 3.03 -20.70 6.45
C LYS A 116 1.57 -20.84 6.86
N ILE A 117 0.76 -19.79 6.66
CA ILE A 117 -0.66 -19.82 7.02
C ILE A 117 -1.43 -20.81 6.12
N LEU A 118 -1.17 -20.83 4.82
CA LEU A 118 -1.81 -21.78 3.89
C LEU A 118 -1.46 -23.24 4.22
N THR A 119 -0.22 -23.51 4.62
CA THR A 119 0.21 -24.85 5.06
C THR A 119 -0.43 -25.24 6.39
N HIS A 120 -0.49 -24.31 7.35
CA HIS A 120 -1.13 -24.54 8.65
C HIS A 120 -2.62 -24.91 8.50
N HIS A 121 -3.35 -24.21 7.63
CA HIS A 121 -4.76 -24.50 7.34
C HIS A 121 -4.96 -25.69 6.36
N ARG A 122 -3.91 -26.49 6.09
CA ARG A 122 -3.94 -27.66 5.20
C ARG A 122 -4.41 -27.35 3.77
N ILE A 123 -4.37 -26.08 3.36
CA ILE A 123 -4.71 -25.70 2.00
C ILE A 123 -3.59 -26.13 1.07
N HIS A 124 -2.33 -25.94 1.43
CA HIS A 124 -1.17 -26.32 0.63
C HIS A 124 -0.27 -27.30 1.38
N HIS A 125 0.08 -28.41 0.72
CA HIS A 125 0.95 -29.42 1.33
C HIS A 125 2.40 -28.89 1.41
N PRO A 126 3.13 -29.07 2.52
CA PRO A 126 4.48 -28.52 2.71
C PRO A 126 5.51 -29.04 1.70
N ARG A 127 5.34 -30.26 1.20
CA ARG A 127 6.19 -30.85 0.15
C ARG A 127 5.75 -30.52 -1.28
N SER A 128 4.65 -29.77 -1.46
CA SER A 128 4.21 -29.39 -2.80
C SER A 128 5.11 -28.28 -3.35
N ALA A 129 5.28 -28.25 -4.67
CA ALA A 129 5.98 -27.15 -5.34
C ALA A 129 5.34 -25.80 -4.99
N VAL A 130 6.19 -24.83 -4.60
CA VAL A 130 5.81 -23.46 -4.20
C VAL A 130 5.12 -22.74 -5.36
N GLU A 131 5.63 -22.93 -6.58
CA GLU A 131 5.15 -22.30 -7.81
C GLU A 131 3.70 -22.70 -8.14
N ARG A 132 3.26 -23.88 -7.71
CA ARG A 132 1.88 -24.36 -7.91
C ARG A 132 0.84 -23.42 -7.29
N LEU A 133 1.22 -22.60 -6.31
CA LEU A 133 0.33 -21.60 -5.73
C LEU A 133 0.06 -20.45 -6.70
N THR A 134 1.10 -19.93 -7.36
CA THR A 134 1.03 -18.68 -8.14
C THR A 134 0.68 -18.90 -9.61
N ILE A 135 1.10 -20.02 -10.19
CA ILE A 135 0.81 -20.34 -11.60
C ILE A 135 -0.72 -20.32 -11.84
N PRO A 136 -1.18 -19.77 -12.97
CA PRO A 136 -2.59 -19.65 -13.28
C PRO A 136 -3.28 -21.02 -13.29
N ARG A 137 -4.56 -21.01 -12.89
CA ARG A 137 -5.36 -22.24 -12.80
C ARG A 137 -5.60 -22.92 -14.15
N LYS A 138 -5.60 -22.16 -15.24
CA LYS A 138 -5.66 -22.68 -16.62
C LYS A 138 -4.47 -23.58 -16.96
N ALA A 139 -3.33 -23.38 -16.29
CA ALA A 139 -2.13 -24.20 -16.43
C ALA A 139 -2.03 -25.27 -15.31
N GLY A 140 -3.16 -25.72 -14.74
CA GLY A 140 -3.21 -26.82 -13.77
C GLY A 140 -2.82 -26.46 -12.32
N SER A 141 -2.59 -25.18 -12.04
CA SER A 141 -2.16 -24.69 -10.72
C SER A 141 -3.29 -24.00 -9.94
N ARG A 142 -2.98 -23.22 -8.89
CA ARG A 142 -4.01 -22.64 -8.00
C ARG A 142 -4.44 -21.23 -8.39
N GLY A 143 -3.55 -20.42 -8.99
CA GLY A 143 -3.83 -19.06 -9.45
C GLY A 143 -3.90 -18.01 -8.34
N LEU A 144 -3.14 -18.18 -7.26
CA LEU A 144 -2.97 -17.14 -6.24
C LEU A 144 -2.12 -16.00 -6.81
N ILE A 145 -2.53 -14.75 -6.60
CA ILE A 145 -1.75 -13.61 -7.08
C ILE A 145 -0.43 -13.51 -6.32
N ASP A 146 0.69 -13.46 -7.04
CA ASP A 146 1.99 -13.15 -6.44
C ASP A 146 2.06 -11.65 -6.10
N ILE A 147 2.14 -11.36 -4.80
CA ILE A 147 2.18 -10.02 -4.23
C ILE A 147 3.36 -9.22 -4.77
N THR A 148 4.51 -9.87 -4.99
CA THR A 148 5.75 -9.23 -5.49
C THR A 148 5.57 -8.76 -6.92
N ASN A 149 5.04 -9.66 -7.77
CA ASN A 149 4.77 -9.34 -9.17
C ASN A 149 3.65 -8.30 -9.28
N LEU A 150 2.63 -8.38 -8.42
CA LEU A 150 1.57 -7.38 -8.37
C LEU A 150 2.12 -6.00 -8.02
N HIS A 151 2.94 -5.88 -6.96
CA HIS A 151 3.61 -4.65 -6.58
C HIS A 151 4.40 -4.04 -7.74
N ASN A 152 5.27 -4.83 -8.37
CA ASN A 152 6.10 -4.36 -9.48
C ASN A 152 5.25 -3.91 -10.68
N LYS A 153 4.18 -4.65 -10.98
CA LYS A 153 3.24 -4.30 -12.04
C LYS A 153 2.50 -3.00 -11.72
N THR A 154 2.02 -2.82 -10.49
CA THR A 154 1.31 -1.59 -10.09
C THR A 154 2.21 -0.37 -10.14
N VAL A 155 3.44 -0.47 -9.64
CA VAL A 155 4.42 0.63 -9.67
C VAL A 155 4.77 1.01 -11.11
N ARG A 156 5.02 0.01 -11.98
CA ARG A 156 5.26 0.25 -13.41
C ARG A 156 4.08 0.96 -14.07
N ASN A 157 2.86 0.44 -13.91
CA ASN A 157 1.67 0.99 -14.55
C ASN A 157 1.41 2.44 -14.11
N LEU A 158 1.57 2.73 -12.82
CA LEU A 158 1.42 4.09 -12.29
C LEU A 158 2.48 5.02 -12.87
N ARG A 159 3.74 4.59 -12.95
CA ARG A 159 4.82 5.38 -13.54
C ARG A 159 4.58 5.68 -15.02
N GLU A 160 4.16 4.69 -15.79
CA GLU A 160 3.79 4.87 -17.21
C GLU A 160 2.63 5.85 -17.35
N PHE A 161 1.63 5.78 -16.47
CA PHE A 161 0.52 6.74 -16.45
C PHE A 161 1.00 8.18 -16.19
N PHE A 162 1.85 8.40 -15.20
CA PHE A 162 2.37 9.75 -14.91
C PHE A 162 3.25 10.29 -16.04
N LYS A 163 4.12 9.46 -16.62
CA LYS A 163 4.98 9.86 -17.74
C LYS A 163 4.16 10.21 -18.99
N THR A 164 3.20 9.38 -19.37
CA THR A 164 2.32 9.66 -20.52
C THR A 164 1.47 10.92 -20.31
N LYS A 165 0.99 11.17 -19.08
CA LYS A 165 0.22 12.38 -18.77
C LYS A 165 1.07 13.65 -18.62
N SER A 166 2.37 13.51 -18.37
CA SER A 166 3.30 14.64 -18.30
C SER A 166 3.48 15.37 -19.64
N GLU A 167 3.27 14.65 -20.75
CA GLU A 167 3.32 15.22 -22.11
C GLU A 167 2.12 16.15 -22.37
N VAL A 168 0.96 15.81 -21.79
CA VAL A 168 -0.31 16.52 -22.05
C VAL A 168 -0.55 17.65 -21.05
N SER A 169 -0.14 17.48 -19.80
CA SER A 169 -0.54 18.39 -18.72
C SER A 169 0.64 18.94 -17.92
N PRO A 170 0.66 20.27 -17.67
CA PRO A 170 1.77 20.90 -16.96
C PRO A 170 1.85 20.45 -15.50
N LEU A 171 0.71 20.11 -14.89
CA LEU A 171 0.66 19.60 -13.51
C LEU A 171 1.39 18.26 -13.37
N HIS A 172 1.13 17.29 -14.26
CA HIS A 172 1.80 16.00 -14.19
C HIS A 172 3.29 16.13 -14.48
N LYS A 173 3.69 17.08 -15.35
CA LYS A 173 5.10 17.42 -15.57
C LYS A 173 5.76 17.94 -14.29
N ALA A 174 5.12 18.88 -13.59
CA ALA A 174 5.62 19.40 -12.31
C ALA A 174 5.73 18.31 -11.23
N VAL A 175 4.75 17.38 -11.17
CA VAL A 175 4.79 16.23 -10.26
C VAL A 175 5.97 15.31 -10.60
N CYS A 176 6.18 14.98 -11.88
CA CYS A 176 7.29 14.12 -12.28
C CYS A 176 8.66 14.74 -11.95
N THR A 177 8.81 16.06 -12.11
CA THR A 177 10.07 16.76 -11.78
C THR A 177 10.31 16.88 -10.27
N SER A 178 9.25 16.93 -9.47
CA SER A 178 9.36 17.12 -8.01
C SER A 178 9.53 15.81 -7.23
N ASP A 179 9.09 14.68 -7.79
CA ASP A 179 9.25 13.37 -7.16
C ASP A 179 10.68 12.82 -7.34
N ILE A 180 11.57 13.26 -6.45
CA ILE A 180 12.94 12.77 -6.30
C ILE A 180 12.97 11.76 -5.15
N ASN A 181 12.57 10.51 -5.42
CA ASN A 181 12.55 9.41 -4.44
C ASN A 181 11.69 9.67 -3.18
N TYR A 182 10.70 10.55 -3.26
CA TYR A 182 9.71 10.74 -2.18
C TYR A 182 8.69 9.61 -2.17
N THR A 183 8.25 9.20 -3.36
CA THR A 183 7.33 8.08 -3.55
C THR A 183 8.06 6.84 -4.09
N PRO A 184 7.48 5.64 -3.97
CA PRO A 184 8.05 4.42 -4.56
C PRO A 184 8.14 4.45 -6.10
N LEU A 185 7.50 5.44 -6.76
CA LEU A 185 7.47 5.56 -8.22
C LEU A 185 8.77 6.15 -8.79
N ASP A 186 9.41 7.03 -8.01
CA ASP A 186 10.66 7.72 -8.34
C ASP A 186 10.60 8.31 -9.76
N LEU A 187 9.63 9.19 -10.01
CA LEU A 187 9.27 9.67 -11.34
C LEU A 187 10.37 10.51 -12.00
N GLY A 188 11.15 11.26 -11.20
CA GLY A 188 12.23 12.11 -11.68
C GLY A 188 13.45 11.33 -12.18
N SER A 189 13.59 10.06 -11.79
CA SER A 189 14.61 9.18 -12.35
C SER A 189 14.15 8.60 -13.70
N ASP A 190 15.07 8.44 -14.65
CA ASP A 190 14.80 7.66 -15.87
C ASP A 190 15.00 6.16 -15.67
N ALA A 191 15.82 5.78 -14.70
CA ALA A 191 15.94 4.41 -14.27
C ALA A 191 14.62 3.99 -13.60
N CYS A 192 13.84 3.13 -14.24
CA CYS A 192 12.87 2.36 -13.48
C CYS A 192 13.70 1.50 -12.54
N ARG A 193 13.66 1.79 -11.23
CA ARG A 193 14.06 0.84 -10.19
C ARG A 193 13.10 -0.33 -10.24
N THR A 194 13.09 -1.08 -11.34
CA THR A 194 12.47 -2.39 -11.38
C THR A 194 13.28 -3.22 -10.39
N PRO A 195 12.66 -3.73 -9.31
CA PRO A 195 13.32 -4.77 -8.58
C PRO A 195 13.09 -6.04 -9.42
N TYR A 196 14.04 -6.26 -10.32
CA TYR A 196 14.48 -7.56 -10.83
C TYR A 196 13.60 -8.21 -11.90
N ARG A 197 14.31 -8.59 -12.97
CA ARG A 197 13.89 -9.52 -14.02
C ARG A 197 13.48 -10.83 -13.34
N VAL A 198 12.25 -11.28 -13.57
CA VAL A 198 11.87 -12.67 -13.26
C VAL A 198 12.74 -13.56 -14.16
N PRO A 199 13.49 -14.54 -13.63
CA PRO A 199 14.14 -15.54 -14.48
C PRO A 199 13.06 -16.22 -15.33
N ARG A 200 13.34 -16.37 -16.63
CA ARG A 200 12.47 -17.13 -17.54
C ARG A 200 12.38 -18.59 -17.10
#